data_AF-A0A6A6K0E0-F1
#
_entry.id   AF-A0A6A6K0E0-F1
#
_cell.length_a   1.000
_cell.length_b   1.000
_cell.length_c   1.000
_cell.angle_alpha   90.00
_cell.angle_beta   90.00
_cell.angle_gamma   90.00
#
_symmetry.space_group_name_H-M   'P 1'
#
loop_
_entity.id
_entity.type
_entity.pdbx_description
1 polymer ?
#
loop_
_entity_poly.entity_id
_entity_poly.type
_entity_poly.pdbx_seq_one_letter_code
_entity_poly.pdbx_strand_id
1 'polypeptide(L)'
;MIKTPKPAVGPCPDDKATTQKARIGIFSSIYDMPDVDNKKGEVLEKLCGGHRLIDVLLYAPHGYVDRTNTSLTEDSIGRIVTFVALVKQHIPPPPGKKSHGTPYRILLESEVGPVSLIFFNHSRGYLSNSLKVGCQCVVSGKLEEYRGALQLVHPDYATPKLDQMQEICILEPLYSVAKGFHSRIMHKLIQTFVQLLPDWQEWLRPDVLSQNSWHSWKKSVEGMHNPDSVHDVHLYKSRLAYDELLSYHAAMHFAKQSRATKGVAVKSCGAYRKLVEENLGFELTAGQKSAIEAITRDQESEKQMTVLLQGDVGSGKQ
;
A
#
# COMPACT_ATOMS: atom_id res chain seq x y z
N MET A 1 -40.24 34.05 -50.58
CA MET A 1 -39.18 33.91 -49.57
C MET A 1 -39.77 34.13 -48.20
N ILE A 2 -40.25 33.06 -47.56
CA ILE A 2 -41.05 33.10 -46.33
C ILE A 2 -40.11 32.73 -45.18
N LYS A 3 -39.89 33.68 -44.26
CA LYS A 3 -39.08 33.51 -43.04
C LYS A 3 -39.85 32.65 -42.04
N THR A 4 -39.31 31.49 -41.69
CA THR A 4 -39.77 30.66 -40.57
C THR A 4 -39.28 31.25 -39.23
N PRO A 5 -40.10 31.24 -38.17
CA PRO A 5 -39.70 31.75 -36.86
C PRO A 5 -38.89 30.70 -36.09
N LYS A 6 -37.86 31.14 -35.37
CA LYS A 6 -37.11 30.33 -34.38
C LYS A 6 -38.04 29.95 -33.23
N PRO A 7 -38.05 28.68 -32.75
CA PRO A 7 -38.78 28.35 -31.53
C PRO A 7 -38.01 28.89 -30.32
N ALA A 8 -38.73 29.61 -29.46
CA ALA A 8 -38.26 30.01 -28.14
C ALA A 8 -38.26 28.78 -27.22
N VAL A 9 -37.08 28.38 -26.76
CA VAL A 9 -36.95 27.39 -25.68
C VAL A 9 -37.14 28.12 -24.36
N GLY A 10 -38.34 28.04 -23.80
CA GLY A 10 -38.59 28.45 -22.42
C GLY A 10 -37.92 27.48 -21.43
N PRO A 11 -37.57 27.92 -20.21
CA PRO A 11 -37.02 27.04 -19.19
C PRO A 11 -38.05 25.98 -18.79
N CYS A 12 -37.60 24.73 -18.74
CA CYS A 12 -38.43 23.61 -18.28
C CYS A 12 -38.77 23.80 -16.78
N PRO A 13 -39.97 23.41 -16.33
CA PRO A 13 -40.43 23.66 -14.97
C PRO A 13 -39.78 22.67 -13.99
N ASP A 14 -39.26 23.22 -12.90
CA ASP A 14 -39.02 22.59 -11.59
C ASP A 14 -38.82 21.07 -11.59
N ASP A 15 -37.56 20.65 -11.79
CA ASP A 15 -37.08 19.35 -11.32
C ASP A 15 -37.13 19.35 -9.79
N LYS A 16 -38.27 18.90 -9.27
CA LYS A 16 -38.47 18.58 -7.86
C LYS A 16 -37.42 17.55 -7.45
N ALA A 17 -36.44 18.05 -6.70
CA ALA A 17 -35.83 17.42 -5.53
C ALA A 17 -36.02 15.89 -5.44
N THR A 18 -35.23 15.15 -6.21
CA THR A 18 -34.83 13.80 -5.84
C THR A 18 -33.31 13.80 -5.81
N THR A 19 -32.75 14.28 -4.70
CA THR A 19 -31.31 14.19 -4.40
C THR A 19 -30.98 12.72 -4.20
N GLN A 20 -30.78 12.00 -5.30
CA GLN A 20 -30.19 10.68 -5.32
C GLN A 20 -28.80 10.84 -4.71
N LYS A 21 -28.60 10.41 -3.45
CA LYS A 21 -27.26 10.31 -2.83
C LYS A 21 -26.35 9.67 -3.88
N ALA A 22 -25.36 10.41 -4.35
CA ALA A 22 -24.37 9.88 -5.28
C ALA A 22 -23.86 8.55 -4.71
N ARG A 23 -23.94 7.47 -5.49
CA ARG A 23 -23.39 6.17 -5.08
C ARG A 23 -21.90 6.38 -4.86
N ILE A 24 -21.47 6.33 -3.60
CA ILE A 24 -20.05 6.42 -3.23
C ILE A 24 -19.33 5.28 -3.95
N GLY A 25 -18.31 5.61 -4.72
CA GLY A 25 -17.49 4.65 -5.46
C GLY A 25 -16.02 4.91 -5.21
N ILE A 26 -15.13 4.07 -5.75
CA ILE A 26 -13.69 4.16 -5.44
C ILE A 26 -13.02 5.47 -5.89
N PHE A 27 -13.67 6.26 -6.76
CA PHE A 27 -13.18 7.58 -7.18
C PHE A 27 -13.79 8.75 -6.38
N SER A 28 -14.71 8.47 -5.46
CA SER A 28 -15.26 9.45 -4.52
C SER A 28 -14.18 9.95 -3.56
N SER A 29 -14.46 11.08 -2.92
CA SER A 29 -13.53 11.66 -1.96
C SER A 29 -13.48 10.83 -0.68
N ILE A 30 -12.31 10.77 -0.04
CA ILE A 30 -12.15 10.16 1.29
C ILE A 30 -13.06 10.83 2.34
N TYR A 31 -13.38 12.11 2.18
CA TYR A 31 -14.23 12.88 3.10
C TYR A 31 -15.72 12.54 2.97
N ASP A 32 -16.13 11.83 1.91
CA ASP A 32 -17.51 11.37 1.72
C ASP A 32 -17.86 10.16 2.63
N MET A 33 -16.84 9.55 3.25
CA MET A 33 -16.99 8.37 4.09
C MET A 33 -17.35 8.73 5.53
N PRO A 34 -18.37 8.08 6.13
CA PRO A 34 -18.85 8.42 7.47
C PRO A 34 -17.81 8.20 8.58
N ASP A 35 -16.86 7.28 8.38
CA ASP A 35 -15.82 6.94 9.36
C ASP A 35 -14.58 7.86 9.31
N VAL A 36 -14.54 8.79 8.35
CA VAL A 36 -13.42 9.70 8.09
C VAL A 36 -13.81 11.12 8.51
N ASP A 37 -13.26 11.57 9.63
CA ASP A 37 -13.33 12.99 10.01
C ASP A 37 -12.28 13.80 9.23
N ASN A 38 -12.40 15.13 9.23
CA ASN A 38 -11.47 16.01 8.50
C ASN A 38 -10.00 15.78 8.87
N LYS A 39 -9.70 15.51 10.16
CA LYS A 39 -8.32 15.29 10.60
C LYS A 39 -7.75 13.98 10.07
N LYS A 40 -8.55 12.91 10.07
CA LYS A 40 -8.19 11.63 9.46
C LYS A 40 -8.03 11.79 7.95
N GLY A 41 -8.92 12.52 7.29
CA GLY A 41 -8.86 12.80 5.87
C GLY A 41 -7.54 13.48 5.47
N GLU A 42 -7.15 14.55 6.16
CA GLU A 42 -5.88 15.25 5.92
C GLU A 42 -4.65 14.32 6.08
N VAL A 43 -4.68 13.45 7.09
CA VAL A 43 -3.61 12.47 7.34
C VAL A 43 -3.55 11.44 6.22
N LEU A 44 -4.70 10.89 5.81
CA LEU A 44 -4.80 9.89 4.73
C LEU A 44 -4.34 10.48 3.40
N GLU A 45 -4.78 11.71 3.08
CA GLU A 45 -4.42 12.40 1.85
C GLU A 45 -2.91 12.59 1.74
N LYS A 46 -2.27 13.01 2.84
CA LYS A 46 -0.82 13.16 2.91
C LYS A 46 -0.08 11.82 2.83
N LEU A 47 -0.61 10.77 3.45
CA LEU A 47 0.03 9.44 3.47
C LEU A 47 -0.07 8.74 2.10
N CYS A 48 -1.23 8.83 1.45
CA CYS A 48 -1.53 8.12 0.21
C CYS A 48 -1.18 8.95 -1.04
N GLY A 49 -0.92 10.25 -0.88
CA GLY A 49 -0.63 11.16 -1.98
C GLY A 49 -1.84 11.57 -2.80
N GLY A 50 -3.06 11.39 -2.27
CA GLY A 50 -4.31 11.70 -2.97
C GLY A 50 -5.54 11.63 -2.06
N HIS A 51 -6.63 12.27 -2.49
CA HIS A 51 -7.85 12.48 -1.70
C HIS A 51 -9.00 11.54 -2.09
N ARG A 52 -8.75 10.51 -2.91
CA ARG A 52 -9.78 9.57 -3.38
C ARG A 52 -9.65 8.23 -2.68
N LEU A 53 -10.76 7.49 -2.61
CA LEU A 53 -10.76 6.16 -1.97
C LEU A 53 -9.78 5.19 -2.63
N ILE A 54 -9.61 5.26 -3.96
CA ILE A 54 -8.64 4.44 -4.69
C ILE A 54 -7.20 4.70 -4.25
N ASP A 55 -6.85 5.93 -3.88
CA ASP A 55 -5.50 6.27 -3.42
C ASP A 55 -5.20 5.54 -2.09
N VAL A 56 -6.21 5.41 -1.22
CA VAL A 56 -6.12 4.65 0.04
C VAL A 56 -6.14 3.14 -0.20
N LEU A 57 -6.96 2.66 -1.14
CA LEU A 57 -7.05 1.24 -1.51
C LEU A 57 -5.80 0.70 -2.19
N LEU A 58 -5.01 1.56 -2.84
CA LEU A 58 -3.74 1.18 -3.43
C LEU A 58 -2.55 1.42 -2.48
N TYR A 59 -2.82 1.90 -1.25
CA TYR A 59 -1.79 2.08 -0.24
C TYR A 59 -1.34 0.74 0.34
N ALA A 60 -0.28 0.18 -0.24
CA ALA A 60 0.21 -1.15 0.11
C ALA A 60 0.80 -1.20 1.55
N PRO A 61 0.48 -2.26 2.32
CA PRO A 61 1.17 -2.50 3.59
C PRO A 61 2.64 -2.88 3.35
N HIS A 62 3.54 -2.48 4.24
CA HIS A 62 4.97 -2.78 4.14
C HIS A 62 5.35 -4.15 4.73
N GLY A 63 4.47 -4.76 5.53
CA GLY A 63 4.72 -6.04 6.19
C GLY A 63 3.43 -6.65 6.73
N TYR A 64 3.52 -7.84 7.30
CA TYR A 64 2.39 -8.55 7.90
C TYR A 64 2.83 -9.20 9.20
N VAL A 65 1.94 -9.21 10.18
CA VAL A 65 2.12 -9.92 11.44
C VAL A 65 1.34 -11.22 11.36
N ASP A 66 2.07 -12.33 11.43
CA ASP A 66 1.51 -13.68 11.46
C ASP A 66 1.10 -14.07 12.88
N ARG A 67 -0.20 -14.34 13.05
CA ARG A 67 -0.85 -14.76 14.28
C ARG A 67 -1.57 -16.10 14.13
N THR A 68 -1.20 -16.90 13.14
CA THR A 68 -1.72 -18.26 12.94
C THR A 68 -1.46 -19.17 14.13
N ASN A 69 -0.43 -18.89 14.92
CA ASN A 69 -0.07 -19.72 16.07
C ASN A 69 -1.00 -19.46 17.27
N THR A 70 -2.04 -20.28 17.38
CA THR A 70 -3.07 -20.17 18.43
C THR A 70 -2.82 -21.08 19.63
N SER A 71 -1.96 -22.09 19.47
CA SER A 71 -1.55 -22.97 20.55
C SER A 71 -0.19 -22.55 21.13
N LEU A 72 -0.09 -22.58 22.45
CA LEU A 72 1.20 -22.45 23.12
C LEU A 72 1.86 -23.82 23.12
N THR A 73 3.06 -23.89 22.55
CA THR A 73 3.96 -25.05 22.61
C THR A 73 5.38 -24.53 22.88
N GLU A 74 6.33 -25.40 23.23
CA GLU A 74 7.73 -24.99 23.42
C GLU A 74 8.32 -24.35 22.15
N ASP A 75 7.90 -24.81 20.97
CA ASP A 75 8.29 -24.26 19.66
C ASP A 75 7.73 -22.86 19.37
N SER A 76 6.83 -22.36 20.22
CA SER A 76 6.24 -21.03 20.08
C SER A 76 7.15 -19.91 20.61
N ILE A 77 8.25 -20.24 21.31
CA ILE A 77 9.21 -19.25 21.81
C ILE A 77 9.83 -18.48 20.65
N GLY A 78 9.82 -17.15 20.74
CA GLY A 78 10.32 -16.22 19.73
C GLY A 78 9.30 -15.87 18.64
N ARG A 79 8.13 -16.52 18.61
CA ARG A 79 7.05 -16.27 17.65
C ARG A 79 5.94 -15.43 18.28
N ILE A 80 5.08 -14.87 17.42
CA ILE A 80 3.85 -14.23 17.86
C ILE A 80 2.79 -15.30 18.05
N VAL A 81 2.18 -15.31 19.23
CA VAL A 81 1.18 -16.29 19.65
C VAL A 81 -0.11 -15.57 20.03
N THR A 82 -1.24 -16.23 19.83
CA THR A 82 -2.55 -15.73 20.27
C THR A 82 -3.29 -16.81 21.05
N PHE A 83 -3.46 -16.65 22.36
CA PHE A 83 -4.02 -17.69 23.22
C PHE A 83 -4.95 -17.10 24.30
N VAL A 84 -5.76 -17.97 24.89
CA VAL A 84 -6.62 -17.63 26.04
C VAL A 84 -5.88 -18.00 27.33
N ALA A 85 -5.92 -17.10 28.31
CA ALA A 85 -5.28 -17.31 29.61
C ALA A 85 -6.09 -16.71 30.76
N LEU A 86 -5.94 -17.29 31.95
CA LEU A 86 -6.58 -16.81 33.17
C LEU A 86 -5.68 -15.82 33.90
N VAL A 87 -6.19 -14.64 34.24
CA VAL A 87 -5.45 -13.65 35.02
C VAL A 87 -5.36 -14.08 36.48
N LYS A 88 -4.15 -14.41 36.96
CA LYS A 88 -3.92 -14.90 38.33
C LYS A 88 -3.57 -13.79 39.30
N GLN A 89 -2.65 -12.90 38.91
CA GLN A 89 -2.13 -11.89 39.81
C GLN A 89 -1.61 -10.67 39.07
N HIS A 90 -1.78 -9.50 39.69
CA HIS A 90 -1.11 -8.26 39.29
C HIS A 90 0.05 -8.00 40.24
N ILE A 91 1.22 -7.71 39.68
CA ILE A 91 2.45 -7.42 40.42
C ILE A 91 2.87 -5.99 40.01
N PRO A 92 2.41 -4.96 40.75
CA PRO A 92 2.81 -3.60 40.49
C PRO A 92 4.28 -3.37 40.83
N PRO A 93 4.93 -2.34 40.25
CA PRO A 93 6.29 -1.98 40.62
C PRO A 93 6.33 -1.52 42.10
N PRO A 94 7.45 -1.74 42.81
CA PRO A 94 7.58 -1.38 44.22
C PRO A 94 7.32 0.10 44.49
N PRO A 95 6.65 0.45 45.60
CA PRO A 95 6.43 1.85 45.98
C PRO A 95 7.79 2.55 46.26
N GLY A 96 7.94 3.79 45.78
CA GLY A 96 9.07 4.67 46.13
C GLY A 96 10.23 4.75 45.11
N LYS A 97 10.35 3.84 44.14
CA LYS A 97 11.25 4.05 42.98
C LYS A 97 10.49 4.83 41.91
N LYS A 98 11.07 5.92 41.41
CA LYS A 98 10.52 6.64 40.24
C LYS A 98 10.21 5.60 39.16
N SER A 99 8.98 5.60 38.65
CA SER A 99 8.41 4.58 37.74
C SER A 99 9.16 4.40 36.41
N HIS A 100 10.28 5.11 36.22
CA HIS A 100 11.17 4.97 35.07
C HIS A 100 11.96 3.66 35.17
N GLY A 101 11.44 2.62 34.54
CA GLY A 101 12.20 1.39 34.21
C GLY A 101 11.79 0.12 34.96
N THR A 102 10.92 0.19 35.98
CA THR A 102 10.39 -1.03 36.62
C THR A 102 9.03 -1.40 36.00
N PRO A 103 8.88 -2.58 35.39
CA PRO A 103 7.66 -2.94 34.69
C PRO A 103 6.52 -3.30 35.65
N TYR A 104 5.29 -3.08 35.17
CA TYR A 104 4.10 -3.68 35.73
C TYR A 104 3.97 -5.10 35.15
N ARG A 105 3.78 -6.11 36.01
CA ARG A 105 3.64 -7.50 35.58
C ARG A 105 2.26 -8.05 35.88
N ILE A 106 1.72 -8.83 34.95
CA ILE A 106 0.48 -9.58 35.14
C ILE A 106 0.80 -11.04 34.93
N LEU A 107 0.62 -11.85 35.97
CA LEU A 107 0.80 -13.29 35.90
C LEU A 107 -0.48 -13.94 35.37
N LEU A 108 -0.33 -14.71 34.30
CA LEU A 108 -1.38 -15.48 33.67
C LEU A 108 -1.13 -16.97 33.86
N GLU A 109 -2.20 -17.74 33.96
CA GLU A 109 -2.20 -19.19 33.81
C GLU A 109 -2.62 -19.53 32.38
N SER A 110 -1.76 -20.20 31.63
CA SER A 110 -2.03 -20.70 30.28
C SER A 110 -1.99 -22.23 30.25
N GLU A 111 -2.30 -22.85 29.12
CA GLU A 111 -2.27 -24.31 28.96
C GLU A 111 -0.88 -24.92 29.17
N VAL A 112 0.18 -24.16 28.89
CA VAL A 112 1.59 -24.60 29.06
C VAL A 112 2.16 -24.16 30.42
N GLY A 113 1.33 -23.52 31.26
CA GLY A 113 1.70 -23.03 32.58
C GLY A 113 1.80 -21.51 32.67
N PRO A 114 2.60 -20.98 33.61
CA PRO A 114 2.57 -19.56 33.95
C PRO A 114 3.25 -18.69 32.88
N VAL A 115 2.57 -17.62 32.45
CA VAL A 115 3.09 -16.64 31.50
C VAL A 115 2.95 -15.23 32.08
N SER A 116 4.00 -14.41 31.99
CA SER A 116 3.97 -13.03 32.50
C SER A 116 3.78 -12.00 31.39
N LEU A 117 2.74 -11.17 31.48
CA LEU A 117 2.66 -9.94 30.68
C LEU A 117 3.49 -8.84 31.34
N ILE A 118 4.30 -8.17 30.54
CA ILE A 118 5.20 -7.11 31.00
C ILE A 118 4.84 -5.80 30.29
N PHE A 119 4.49 -4.79 31.09
CA PHE A 119 4.19 -3.45 30.58
C PHE A 119 5.13 -2.42 31.19
N PHE A 120 5.86 -1.69 30.36
CA PHE A 120 6.62 -0.50 30.77
C PHE A 120 5.78 0.76 30.53
N ASN A 121 5.78 1.72 31.47
CA ASN A 121 5.12 3.03 31.32
C ASN A 121 3.60 3.01 30.96
N HIS A 122 2.87 1.91 31.20
CA HIS A 122 1.42 1.86 30.99
C HIS A 122 0.63 2.35 32.21
N SER A 123 -0.61 2.82 31.95
CA SER A 123 -1.56 3.17 33.01
C SER A 123 -1.98 1.95 33.82
N ARG A 124 -1.56 1.91 35.09
CA ARG A 124 -1.89 0.82 36.03
C ARG A 124 -3.40 0.65 36.20
N GLY A 125 -4.13 1.77 36.33
CA GLY A 125 -5.57 1.77 36.49
C GLY A 125 -6.32 1.21 35.28
N TYR A 126 -5.79 1.43 34.07
CA TYR A 126 -6.36 0.82 32.88
C TYR A 126 -6.18 -0.70 32.89
N LEU A 127 -4.95 -1.18 33.14
CA LEU A 127 -4.63 -2.61 33.17
C LEU A 127 -5.37 -3.38 34.26
N SER A 128 -5.48 -2.82 35.47
CA SER A 128 -6.20 -3.47 36.57
C SER A 128 -7.72 -3.52 36.32
N ASN A 129 -8.27 -2.53 35.61
CA ASN A 129 -9.69 -2.47 35.29
C ASN A 129 -10.05 -3.37 34.10
N SER A 130 -9.18 -3.46 33.09
CA SER A 130 -9.42 -4.28 31.90
C SER A 130 -9.14 -5.77 32.16
N LEU A 131 -8.05 -6.10 32.85
CA LEU A 131 -7.62 -7.47 33.11
C LEU A 131 -7.83 -7.81 34.57
N LYS A 132 -9.08 -8.01 35.00
CA LYS A 132 -9.38 -8.34 36.40
C LYS A 132 -8.87 -9.74 36.76
N VAL A 133 -8.40 -9.90 38.00
CA VAL A 133 -8.00 -11.21 38.54
C VAL A 133 -9.19 -12.16 38.53
N GLY A 134 -8.98 -13.39 38.08
CA GLY A 134 -10.01 -14.42 37.96
C GLY A 134 -10.78 -14.41 36.62
N CYS A 135 -10.54 -13.42 35.75
CA CYS A 135 -11.13 -13.41 34.40
C CYS A 135 -10.20 -14.07 33.38
N GLN A 136 -10.79 -14.73 32.39
CA GLN A 136 -10.07 -15.14 31.19
C GLN A 136 -9.85 -13.92 30.28
N CYS A 137 -8.74 -13.95 29.56
CA CYS A 137 -8.39 -12.93 28.59
C CYS A 137 -7.73 -13.56 27.36
N VAL A 138 -7.95 -12.94 26.21
CA VAL A 138 -7.24 -13.24 24.96
C VAL A 138 -5.99 -12.38 24.93
N VAL A 139 -4.85 -13.01 24.75
CA VAL A 139 -3.56 -12.36 24.67
C VAL A 139 -2.94 -12.67 23.32
N SER A 140 -2.43 -11.64 22.65
CA SER A 140 -1.61 -11.81 21.45
C SER A 140 -0.34 -10.98 21.54
N GLY A 141 0.79 -11.58 21.21
CA GLY A 141 2.08 -10.90 21.17
C GLY A 141 3.24 -11.89 21.05
N LYS A 142 4.45 -11.34 20.99
CA LYS A 142 5.66 -12.16 20.88
C LYS A 142 5.96 -12.86 22.20
N LEU A 143 5.98 -14.19 22.17
CA LEU A 143 6.38 -15.02 23.31
C LEU A 143 7.90 -15.00 23.43
N GLU A 144 8.41 -14.62 24.59
CA GLU A 144 9.84 -14.62 24.90
C GLU A 144 10.09 -15.41 26.17
N GLU A 145 11.28 -16.00 26.27
CA GLU A 145 11.74 -16.64 27.49
C GLU A 145 12.82 -15.79 28.15
N TYR A 146 12.66 -15.51 29.44
CA TYR A 146 13.66 -14.79 30.22
C TYR A 146 13.89 -15.48 31.56
N ARG A 147 15.14 -15.95 31.78
CA ARG A 147 15.55 -16.68 32.99
C ARG A 147 14.65 -17.88 33.32
N GLY A 148 14.24 -18.63 32.30
CA GLY A 148 13.39 -19.82 32.49
C GLY A 148 11.90 -19.53 32.66
N ALA A 149 11.47 -18.27 32.51
CA ALA A 149 10.07 -17.88 32.61
C ALA A 149 9.55 -17.32 31.28
N LEU A 150 8.36 -17.76 30.87
CA LEU A 150 7.67 -17.26 29.69
C LEU A 150 7.09 -15.87 29.96
N GLN A 151 7.30 -14.95 29.03
CA GLN A 151 6.82 -13.58 29.13
C GLN A 151 6.43 -13.01 27.77
N LEU A 152 5.49 -12.06 27.78
CA LEU A 152 5.17 -11.22 26.63
C LEU A 152 5.42 -9.76 27.03
N VAL A 153 6.37 -9.12 26.37
CA VAL A 153 6.71 -7.72 26.59
C VAL A 153 5.85 -6.87 25.65
N HIS A 154 5.02 -5.99 26.23
CA HIS A 154 4.06 -5.16 25.47
C HIS A 154 3.24 -5.96 24.46
N PRO A 155 2.35 -6.87 24.92
CA PRO A 155 1.50 -7.63 24.01
C PRO A 155 0.65 -6.70 23.15
N ASP A 156 0.49 -7.07 21.88
CA ASP A 156 -0.31 -6.37 20.88
C ASP A 156 -1.79 -6.32 21.26
N TYR A 157 -2.27 -7.39 21.89
CA TYR A 157 -3.62 -7.55 22.39
C TYR A 157 -3.60 -8.16 23.79
N ALA A 158 -4.40 -7.58 24.68
CA ALA A 158 -4.73 -8.16 25.98
C ALA A 158 -6.14 -7.70 26.35
N THR A 159 -7.14 -8.52 26.00
CA THR A 159 -8.56 -8.18 26.16
C THR A 159 -9.29 -9.23 26.99
N PRO A 160 -10.16 -8.84 27.94
CA PRO A 160 -11.00 -9.78 28.68
C PRO A 160 -12.16 -10.35 27.84
N LYS A 161 -12.40 -9.81 26.64
CA LYS A 161 -13.51 -10.23 25.78
C LYS A 161 -13.06 -11.39 24.88
N LEU A 162 -13.52 -12.60 25.21
CA LEU A 162 -13.19 -13.81 24.45
C LEU A 162 -13.68 -13.75 23.00
N ASP A 163 -14.84 -13.13 22.76
CA ASP A 163 -15.41 -12.97 21.41
C ASP A 163 -14.50 -12.20 20.45
N GLN A 164 -13.64 -11.33 21.00
CA GLN A 164 -12.68 -10.57 20.19
C GLN A 164 -11.55 -11.42 19.63
N MET A 165 -11.41 -12.68 20.05
CA MET A 165 -10.44 -13.60 19.43
C MET A 165 -10.71 -13.77 17.93
N GLN A 166 -11.99 -13.79 17.54
CA GLN A 166 -12.39 -13.90 16.13
C GLN A 166 -12.18 -12.59 15.35
N GLU A 167 -12.12 -11.45 16.05
CA GLU A 167 -11.84 -10.14 15.46
C GLU A 167 -10.33 -9.91 15.24
N ILE A 168 -9.46 -10.70 15.90
CA ILE A 168 -8.02 -10.59 15.71
C ILE A 168 -7.67 -11.15 14.33
N CYS A 169 -7.16 -10.28 13.48
CA CYS A 169 -6.70 -10.66 12.15
C CYS A 169 -5.54 -11.66 12.26
N ILE A 170 -5.70 -12.81 11.62
CA ILE A 170 -4.70 -13.90 11.58
C ILE A 170 -3.42 -13.40 10.89
N LEU A 171 -3.55 -12.64 9.81
CA LEU A 171 -2.46 -12.00 9.09
C LEU A 171 -2.67 -10.49 9.05
N GLU A 172 -2.24 -9.79 10.09
CA GLU A 172 -2.48 -8.35 10.20
C GLU A 172 -1.51 -7.56 9.32
N PRO A 173 -1.99 -6.79 8.33
CA PRO A 173 -1.14 -5.91 7.54
C PRO A 173 -0.60 -4.73 8.36
N LEU A 174 0.67 -4.41 8.12
CA LEU A 174 1.38 -3.28 8.70
C LEU A 174 1.50 -2.15 7.68
N TYR A 175 0.91 -1.01 7.98
CA TYR A 175 0.96 0.20 7.16
C TYR A 175 1.96 1.19 7.71
N SER A 176 2.66 1.88 6.80
CA SER A 176 3.44 3.05 7.14
C SER A 176 2.48 4.17 7.53
N VAL A 177 2.54 4.64 8.76
CA VAL A 177 1.58 5.62 9.30
C VAL A 177 2.29 6.79 9.96
N ALA A 178 1.64 7.96 9.93
CA ALA A 178 2.14 9.15 10.59
C ALA A 178 2.09 8.99 12.12
N LYS A 179 2.95 9.73 12.83
CA LYS A 179 2.98 9.72 14.31
C LYS A 179 1.59 10.06 14.88
N GLY A 180 1.08 9.18 15.73
CA GLY A 180 -0.26 9.32 16.34
C GLY A 180 -1.40 8.67 15.53
N PHE A 181 -1.13 8.20 14.32
CA PHE A 181 -2.02 7.35 13.54
C PHE A 181 -1.58 5.89 13.68
N HIS A 182 -2.54 4.97 13.80
CA HIS A 182 -2.24 3.56 14.08
C HIS A 182 -2.55 2.70 12.86
N SER A 183 -1.69 1.72 12.57
CA SER A 183 -1.88 0.76 11.46
C SER A 183 -3.27 0.09 11.50
N ARG A 184 -3.76 -0.25 12.69
CA ARG A 184 -5.12 -0.82 12.88
C ARG A 184 -6.25 0.08 12.41
N ILE A 185 -6.12 1.40 12.61
CA ILE A 185 -7.12 2.36 12.16
C ILE A 185 -7.10 2.42 10.63
N MET A 186 -5.90 2.45 10.03
CA MET A 186 -5.72 2.39 8.57
C MET A 186 -6.38 1.13 8.00
N HIS A 187 -6.06 -0.03 8.58
CA HIS A 187 -6.61 -1.30 8.14
C HIS A 187 -8.14 -1.32 8.22
N LYS A 188 -8.73 -0.86 9.34
CA LYS A 188 -10.18 -0.80 9.52
C LYS A 188 -10.85 0.06 8.44
N LEU A 189 -10.28 1.21 8.12
CA LEU A 189 -10.79 2.09 7.05
C LEU A 189 -10.70 1.41 5.69
N ILE A 190 -9.56 0.78 5.40
CA ILE A 190 -9.38 0.00 4.16
C ILE A 190 -10.41 -1.11 4.07
N GLN A 191 -10.71 -1.84 5.15
CA GLN A 191 -11.75 -2.88 5.14
C GLN A 191 -13.12 -2.33 4.75
N THR A 192 -13.48 -1.14 5.23
CA THR A 192 -14.71 -0.46 4.80
C THR A 192 -14.65 -0.12 3.31
N PHE A 193 -13.50 0.31 2.80
CA PHE A 193 -13.36 0.75 1.40
C PHE A 193 -13.28 -0.41 0.41
N VAL A 194 -12.70 -1.55 0.82
CA VAL A 194 -12.57 -2.77 0.02
C VAL A 194 -13.94 -3.28 -0.40
N GLN A 195 -14.97 -3.10 0.43
CA GLN A 195 -16.37 -3.44 0.10
C GLN A 195 -16.92 -2.66 -1.10
N LEU A 196 -16.33 -1.51 -1.43
CA LEU A 196 -16.71 -0.67 -2.57
C LEU A 196 -15.98 -1.06 -3.87
N LEU A 197 -15.08 -2.04 -3.83
CA LEU A 197 -14.31 -2.45 -5.01
C LEU A 197 -15.25 -2.98 -6.10
N PRO A 198 -15.28 -2.32 -7.27
CA PRO A 198 -16.06 -2.80 -8.40
C PRO A 198 -15.44 -4.07 -8.96
N ASP A 199 -16.30 -4.95 -9.47
CA ASP A 199 -15.84 -6.11 -10.25
C ASP A 199 -15.74 -5.70 -11.71
N TRP A 200 -14.61 -5.08 -12.07
CA TRP A 200 -14.34 -4.65 -13.43
C TRP A 200 -13.91 -5.81 -14.31
N GLN A 201 -14.17 -5.66 -15.61
CA GLN A 201 -13.58 -6.55 -16.60
C GLN A 201 -12.06 -6.47 -16.50
N GLU A 202 -11.43 -7.64 -16.48
CA GLU A 202 -9.98 -7.74 -16.45
C GLU A 202 -9.38 -7.10 -17.71
N TRP A 203 -8.39 -6.24 -17.49
CA TRP A 203 -7.73 -5.46 -18.54
C TRP A 203 -6.39 -6.07 -18.95
N LEU A 204 -5.83 -6.95 -18.11
CA LEU A 204 -4.69 -7.77 -18.47
C LEU A 204 -5.11 -8.92 -19.39
N ARG A 205 -4.21 -9.30 -20.29
CA ARG A 205 -4.46 -10.45 -21.15
C ARG A 205 -4.45 -11.76 -20.33
N PRO A 206 -5.32 -12.75 -20.66
CA PRO A 206 -5.38 -14.00 -19.93
C PRO A 206 -4.06 -14.78 -19.86
N ASP A 207 -3.23 -14.70 -20.90
CA ASP A 207 -1.92 -15.35 -20.93
C ASP A 207 -0.91 -14.71 -19.98
N VAL A 208 -0.97 -13.40 -19.76
CA VAL A 208 -0.12 -12.70 -18.79
C VAL A 208 -0.49 -13.11 -17.37
N LEU A 209 -1.79 -13.23 -17.09
CA LEU A 209 -2.26 -13.69 -15.78
C LEU A 209 -1.81 -15.13 -15.50
N SER A 210 -2.02 -16.05 -16.44
CA SER A 210 -1.70 -17.46 -16.25
C SER A 210 -0.20 -17.72 -16.10
N GLN A 211 0.65 -17.05 -16.89
CA GLN A 211 2.11 -17.17 -16.80
C GLN A 211 2.66 -16.74 -15.43
N ASN A 212 2.05 -15.73 -14.80
CA ASN A 212 2.51 -15.17 -13.53
C ASN A 212 1.71 -15.69 -12.32
N SER A 213 0.74 -16.58 -12.53
CA SER A 213 -0.20 -17.04 -11.48
C SER A 213 -0.89 -15.88 -10.76
N TRP A 214 -1.26 -14.85 -11.52
CA TRP A 214 -1.90 -13.65 -11.01
C TRP A 214 -3.42 -13.77 -10.99
N HIS A 215 -4.00 -13.09 -10.00
CA HIS A 215 -5.44 -12.99 -9.82
C HIS A 215 -6.01 -11.75 -10.52
N SER A 216 -7.34 -11.62 -10.54
CA SER A 216 -7.99 -10.42 -11.05
C SER A 216 -7.59 -9.17 -10.27
N TRP A 217 -7.81 -7.99 -10.85
CA TRP A 217 -7.56 -6.70 -10.18
C TRP A 217 -8.18 -6.65 -8.79
N LYS A 218 -9.49 -6.90 -8.69
CA LYS A 218 -10.23 -6.86 -7.42
C LYS A 218 -9.65 -7.80 -6.38
N LYS A 219 -9.44 -9.08 -6.75
CA LYS A 219 -8.85 -10.08 -5.85
C LYS A 219 -7.44 -9.71 -5.40
N SER A 220 -6.67 -9.03 -6.26
CA SER A 220 -5.32 -8.62 -5.92
C SER A 220 -5.31 -7.44 -4.94
N VAL A 221 -6.24 -6.49 -5.07
CA VAL A 221 -6.41 -5.42 -4.07
C VAL A 221 -6.89 -6.01 -2.74
N GLU A 222 -7.88 -6.92 -2.78
CA GLU A 222 -8.38 -7.63 -1.59
C GLU A 222 -7.26 -8.42 -0.90
N GLY A 223 -6.56 -9.29 -1.63
CA GLY A 223 -5.50 -10.14 -1.10
C GLY A 223 -4.26 -9.37 -0.64
N MET A 224 -4.01 -8.18 -1.18
CA MET A 224 -2.96 -7.30 -0.65
C MET A 224 -3.27 -6.85 0.79
N HIS A 225 -4.54 -6.59 1.12
CA HIS A 225 -4.93 -6.14 2.45
C HIS A 225 -5.34 -7.27 3.39
N ASN A 226 -5.88 -8.35 2.84
CA ASN A 226 -6.37 -9.53 3.54
C ASN A 226 -5.82 -10.80 2.89
N PRO A 227 -4.51 -11.07 3.00
CA PRO A 227 -3.97 -12.31 2.46
C PRO A 227 -4.41 -13.49 3.31
N ASP A 228 -4.74 -14.60 2.66
CA ASP A 228 -4.92 -15.89 3.33
C ASP A 228 -3.57 -16.47 3.78
N SER A 229 -2.49 -16.12 3.07
CA SER A 229 -1.12 -16.59 3.34
C SER A 229 -0.09 -15.52 3.02
N VAL A 230 0.94 -15.41 3.85
CA VAL A 230 2.11 -14.54 3.59
C VAL A 230 2.80 -14.91 2.28
N HIS A 231 2.73 -16.18 1.87
CA HIS A 231 3.35 -16.63 0.63
C HIS A 231 2.69 -15.99 -0.60
N ASP A 232 1.39 -15.72 -0.59
CA ASP A 232 0.66 -15.23 -1.78
C ASP A 232 0.73 -13.70 -1.93
N VAL A 233 1.11 -13.00 -0.87
CA VAL A 233 1.23 -11.53 -0.84
C VAL A 233 2.04 -10.98 -2.02
N HIS A 234 3.15 -11.65 -2.36
CA HIS A 234 4.02 -11.19 -3.44
C HIS A 234 3.33 -11.23 -4.80
N LEU A 235 2.40 -12.17 -5.03
CA LEU A 235 1.64 -12.27 -6.27
C LEU A 235 0.71 -11.07 -6.43
N TYR A 236 -0.04 -10.74 -5.37
CA TYR A 236 -0.95 -9.59 -5.36
C TYR A 236 -0.22 -8.27 -5.59
N LYS A 237 0.89 -8.06 -4.87
CA LYS A 237 1.71 -6.85 -5.01
C LYS A 237 2.38 -6.75 -6.38
N SER A 238 2.93 -7.84 -6.90
CA SER A 238 3.59 -7.86 -8.22
C SER A 238 2.60 -7.55 -9.34
N ARG A 239 1.39 -8.13 -9.24
CA ARG A 239 0.30 -7.86 -10.16
C ARG A 239 -0.08 -6.37 -10.14
N LEU A 240 -0.26 -5.77 -8.97
CA LEU A 240 -0.61 -4.35 -8.85
C LEU A 240 0.51 -3.40 -9.28
N ALA A 241 1.78 -3.74 -9.01
CA ALA A 241 2.93 -3.01 -9.50
C ALA A 241 3.04 -3.07 -11.03
N TYR A 242 2.72 -4.23 -11.62
CA TYR A 242 2.65 -4.39 -13.07
C TYR A 242 1.56 -3.48 -13.67
N ASP A 243 0.39 -3.42 -13.05
CA ASP A 243 -0.68 -2.51 -13.46
C ASP A 243 -0.25 -1.05 -13.47
N GLU A 244 0.46 -0.61 -12.42
CA GLU A 244 1.02 0.74 -12.34
C GLU A 244 1.97 1.01 -13.51
N LEU A 245 2.95 0.13 -13.74
CA LEU A 245 3.90 0.26 -14.84
C LEU A 245 3.23 0.24 -16.21
N LEU A 246 2.26 -0.66 -16.42
CA LEU A 246 1.53 -0.76 -17.67
C LEU A 246 0.71 0.49 -17.93
N SER A 247 0.01 1.01 -16.91
CA SER A 247 -0.79 2.22 -17.02
C SER A 247 0.08 3.43 -17.37
N TYR A 248 1.26 3.53 -16.75
CA TYR A 248 2.24 4.58 -17.03
C TYR A 248 2.79 4.47 -18.46
N HIS A 249 3.17 3.27 -18.90
CA HIS A 249 3.65 3.03 -20.26
C HIS A 249 2.58 3.33 -21.31
N ALA A 250 1.33 2.93 -21.07
CA ALA A 250 0.20 3.24 -21.94
C ALA A 250 -0.02 4.76 -22.04
N ALA A 251 -0.03 5.47 -20.90
CA ALA A 251 -0.16 6.91 -20.87
C ALA A 251 0.97 7.62 -21.65
N MET A 252 2.23 7.20 -21.47
CA MET A 252 3.36 7.73 -22.24
C MET A 252 3.24 7.43 -23.72
N HIS A 253 2.82 6.22 -24.09
CA HIS A 253 2.64 5.84 -25.49
C HIS A 253 1.56 6.70 -26.16
N PHE A 254 0.40 6.86 -25.52
CA PHE A 254 -0.66 7.73 -26.04
C PHE A 254 -0.24 9.20 -26.08
N ALA A 255 0.53 9.68 -25.10
CA ALA A 255 1.08 11.03 -25.11
C ALA A 255 2.08 11.24 -26.26
N LYS A 256 2.93 10.25 -26.56
CA LYS A 256 3.84 10.28 -27.72
C LYS A 256 3.06 10.29 -29.03
N GLN A 257 2.03 9.45 -29.13
CA GLN A 257 1.18 9.37 -30.32
C GLN A 257 0.39 10.67 -30.55
N SER A 258 -0.15 11.28 -29.50
CA SER A 258 -0.89 12.54 -29.63
C SER A 258 0.03 13.73 -29.93
N ARG A 259 1.28 13.69 -29.47
CA ARG A 259 2.33 14.69 -29.79
C ARG A 259 3.10 14.36 -31.06
N ALA A 260 2.75 13.31 -31.80
CA ALA A 260 3.38 12.97 -33.07
C ALA A 260 3.03 14.05 -34.10
N THR A 261 3.79 15.14 -34.07
CA THR A 261 3.70 16.21 -35.06
C THR A 261 4.50 15.83 -36.29
N LYS A 262 4.09 16.38 -37.44
CA LYS A 262 4.89 16.28 -38.67
C LYS A 262 6.23 16.96 -38.43
N GLY A 263 7.31 16.21 -38.58
CA GLY A 263 8.66 16.73 -38.63
C GLY A 263 9.01 17.23 -40.03
N VAL A 264 10.16 17.90 -40.14
CA VAL A 264 10.77 18.24 -41.42
C VAL A 264 11.92 17.27 -41.64
N ALA A 265 11.81 16.43 -42.66
CA ALA A 265 12.86 15.49 -43.03
C ALA A 265 14.08 16.25 -43.57
N VAL A 266 15.24 16.03 -42.95
CA VAL A 266 16.53 16.56 -43.41
C VAL A 266 17.34 15.41 -44.00
N LYS A 267 17.41 15.36 -45.33
CA LYS A 267 18.24 14.38 -46.03
C LYS A 267 19.68 14.86 -46.07
N SER A 268 20.59 14.10 -45.46
CA SER A 268 22.02 14.40 -45.47
C SER A 268 22.72 13.61 -46.56
N CYS A 269 23.57 14.28 -47.35
CA CYS A 269 24.47 13.61 -48.30
C CYS A 269 25.73 13.05 -47.63
N GLY A 270 25.91 13.25 -46.32
CA GLY A 270 27.03 12.73 -45.54
C GLY A 270 28.40 13.35 -45.83
N ALA A 271 28.50 14.32 -46.75
CA ALA A 271 29.79 14.92 -47.14
C ALA A 271 30.51 15.61 -45.97
N TYR A 272 29.81 16.47 -45.22
CA TYR A 272 30.38 17.12 -44.04
C TYR A 272 30.70 16.13 -42.91
N ARG A 273 29.91 15.06 -42.78
CA ARG A 273 30.18 14.02 -41.79
C ARG A 273 31.51 13.32 -42.07
N LYS A 274 31.75 12.91 -43.32
CA LYS A 274 33.03 12.29 -43.74
C LYS A 274 34.21 13.23 -43.50
N LEU A 275 34.04 14.51 -43.84
CA LEU A 275 35.08 15.51 -43.61
C LEU A 275 35.43 15.63 -42.11
N VAL A 276 34.44 15.62 -41.22
CA VAL A 276 34.67 15.65 -39.77
C VAL A 276 35.33 14.34 -39.29
N GLU A 277 34.85 13.19 -39.75
CA GLU A 277 35.43 11.86 -39.42
C GLU A 277 36.91 11.74 -39.86
N GLU A 278 37.29 12.30 -41.01
CA GLU A 278 38.67 12.30 -41.51
C GLU A 278 39.60 13.28 -40.75
N ASN A 279 39.04 14.36 -40.18
CA ASN A 279 39.79 15.35 -39.41
C ASN A 279 39.78 15.09 -37.89
N LEU A 280 39.04 14.08 -37.43
CA LEU A 280 39.06 13.65 -36.05
C LEU A 280 40.39 12.95 -35.75
N GLY A 281 41.11 13.40 -34.72
CA GLY A 281 42.39 12.81 -34.30
C GLY A 281 42.27 11.44 -33.61
N PHE A 282 41.12 10.78 -33.71
CA PHE A 282 40.82 9.48 -33.12
C PHE A 282 39.71 8.79 -33.91
N GLU A 283 39.64 7.46 -33.77
CA GLU A 283 38.56 6.68 -34.38
C GLU A 283 37.31 6.68 -33.50
N LEU A 284 36.14 6.88 -34.13
CA LEU A 284 34.86 6.77 -33.44
C LEU A 284 34.64 5.34 -32.93
N THR A 285 34.19 5.25 -31.68
CA THR A 285 33.77 3.99 -31.07
C THR A 285 32.51 3.43 -31.74
N ALA A 286 32.26 2.12 -31.57
CA ALA A 286 31.05 1.48 -32.09
C ALA A 286 29.77 2.15 -31.55
N GLY A 287 29.76 2.56 -30.27
CA GLY A 287 28.63 3.28 -29.66
C GLY A 287 28.37 4.64 -30.31
N GLN A 288 29.43 5.43 -30.55
CA GLN A 288 29.32 6.72 -31.25
C GLN A 288 28.81 6.55 -32.68
N LYS A 289 29.35 5.58 -33.44
CA LYS A 289 28.89 5.28 -34.80
C LYS A 289 27.40 4.91 -34.82
N SER A 290 26.97 4.03 -33.92
CA SER A 290 25.56 3.63 -33.78
C SER A 290 24.65 4.80 -33.41
N ALA A 291 25.08 5.66 -32.49
CA ALA A 291 24.34 6.86 -32.10
C ALA A 291 24.16 7.84 -33.27
N ILE A 292 25.24 8.12 -34.02
CA ILE A 292 25.18 9.01 -35.20
C ILE A 292 24.26 8.43 -36.27
N GLU A 293 24.35 7.13 -36.56
CA GLU A 293 23.46 6.47 -37.51
C GLU A 293 21.99 6.54 -37.08
N ALA A 294 21.70 6.30 -35.80
CA ALA A 294 20.35 6.38 -35.27
C ALA A 294 19.77 7.81 -35.37
N ILE A 295 20.56 8.83 -35.02
CA ILE A 295 20.16 10.24 -35.12
C ILE A 295 19.95 10.63 -36.58
N THR A 296 20.87 10.26 -37.48
CA THR A 296 20.76 10.58 -38.91
C THR A 296 19.48 9.98 -39.50
N ARG A 297 19.19 8.70 -39.18
CA ARG A 297 17.97 8.03 -39.63
C ARG A 297 16.70 8.71 -39.13
N ASP A 298 16.69 9.18 -37.89
CA ASP A 298 15.51 9.84 -37.31
C ASP A 298 15.33 11.27 -37.87
N GLN A 299 16.42 11.99 -38.15
CA GLN A 299 16.40 13.29 -38.85
C GLN A 299 15.89 13.20 -40.29
N GLU A 300 16.12 12.07 -40.96
CA GLU A 300 15.61 11.82 -42.31
C GLU A 300 14.11 11.48 -42.34
N SER A 301 13.50 11.24 -41.19
CA SER A 301 12.08 10.90 -41.08
C SER A 301 11.17 12.12 -41.16
N GLU A 302 9.91 11.91 -41.59
CA GLU A 302 8.87 12.96 -41.57
C GLU A 302 8.22 13.16 -40.19
N LYS A 303 8.80 12.58 -39.14
CA LYS A 303 8.31 12.67 -37.76
C LYS A 303 9.23 13.60 -36.97
N GLN A 304 8.67 14.30 -35.98
CA GLN A 304 9.49 15.07 -35.06
C GLN A 304 10.44 14.14 -34.28
N MET A 305 11.75 14.31 -34.47
CA MET A 305 12.77 13.57 -33.73
C MET A 305 12.78 14.00 -32.25
N THR A 306 12.65 13.04 -31.35
CA THR A 306 12.84 13.24 -29.89
C THR A 306 13.84 12.20 -29.39
N VAL A 307 15.13 12.55 -29.45
CA VAL A 307 16.24 11.66 -29.07
C VAL A 307 16.93 12.19 -27.82
N LEU A 308 17.20 11.30 -26.88
CA LEU A 308 18.06 11.57 -25.73
C LEU A 308 19.39 10.84 -25.94
N LEU A 309 20.45 11.59 -26.24
CA LEU A 309 21.80 11.03 -26.33
C LEU A 309 22.37 10.88 -24.91
N GLN A 310 22.48 9.64 -24.44
CA GLN A 310 23.07 9.33 -23.13
C GLN A 310 24.44 8.66 -23.28
N GLY A 311 25.29 8.89 -22.29
CA GLY A 311 26.63 8.32 -22.20
C GLY A 311 27.34 8.83 -20.96
N ASP A 312 28.39 8.16 -20.53
CA ASP A 312 29.15 8.51 -19.32
C ASP A 312 30.03 9.76 -19.52
N VAL A 313 30.62 10.25 -18.43
CA VAL A 313 31.62 11.33 -18.50
C VAL A 313 32.82 10.82 -19.30
N GLY A 314 33.25 11.58 -20.31
CA GLY A 314 34.35 11.20 -21.20
C GLY A 314 33.96 10.25 -22.33
N SER A 315 32.69 9.86 -22.50
CA SER A 315 32.25 8.97 -23.58
C SER A 315 32.20 9.61 -24.98
N GLY A 316 32.70 10.85 -25.12
CA GLY A 316 32.68 11.60 -26.39
C GLY A 316 31.27 11.86 -26.93
N LYS A 317 30.37 12.38 -26.06
CA LYS A 317 29.03 12.88 -26.47
C LYS A 317 29.09 14.23 -27.21
N GLN A 318 30.16 14.99 -26.99
CA GLN A 318 30.40 16.30 -27.58
C GLN A 318 30.96 16.16 -28.99
#